data_AF-A0AA94EFU0-F1
#
_entry.id   AF-A0AA94EFU0-F1
#
_cell.length_a   1.000
_cell.length_b   1.000
_cell.length_c   1.000
_cell.angle_alpha   90.00
_cell.angle_beta   90.00
_cell.angle_gamma   90.00
#
_symmetry.space_group_name_H-M   'P 1'
#
loop_
_entity.id
_entity.type
_entity.pdbx_description
1 polymer ?
#
loop_
_entity_poly.entity_id
_entity_poly.type
_entity_poly.pdbx_seq_one_letter_code
_entity_poly.pdbx_strand_id
1 'polypeptide(L)'
;MNRMLTKGFSAPAPSHLYFADLTNKSGGLWIALQPVLENQSFPAKESIEFETQDGFKVSDYLINGGNAERPLMVMPHDEPASHDSQVFSTLEYMFFNAGYAV
;
A
#
# COMPACT_ATOMS: atom_id res chain seq x y z
N MET A 1 -30.73 9.18 -4.40
CA MET A 1 -29.37 9.44 -4.92
C MET A 1 -28.67 8.09 -4.97
N ASN A 2 -28.63 7.43 -6.13
CA ASN A 2 -28.17 6.02 -6.26
C ASN A 2 -26.82 5.91 -6.97
N ARG A 3 -25.93 6.87 -6.72
CA ARG A 3 -24.59 6.90 -7.27
C ARG A 3 -23.61 6.96 -6.12
N MET A 4 -22.59 6.13 -6.17
CA MET A 4 -21.53 6.05 -5.19
C MET A 4 -20.19 6.31 -5.87
N LEU A 5 -19.30 6.98 -5.15
CA LEU A 5 -17.91 7.08 -5.49
C LEU A 5 -17.11 6.29 -4.47
N THR A 6 -16.24 5.40 -4.92
CA THR A 6 -15.39 4.58 -4.05
C THR A 6 -13.93 4.80 -4.39
N LYS A 7 -13.08 4.72 -3.37
CA LYS A 7 -11.64 4.65 -3.55
C LYS A 7 -11.21 3.19 -3.39
N GLY A 8 -10.57 2.65 -4.41
CA GLY A 8 -9.95 1.33 -4.39
C GLY A 8 -8.47 1.46 -4.02
N PHE A 9 -7.99 0.51 -3.23
CA PHE A 9 -6.60 0.41 -2.82
C PHE A 9 -6.05 -0.96 -3.23
N SER A 10 -4.74 -1.02 -3.45
CA SER A 10 -4.02 -2.27 -3.67
C SER A 10 -2.61 -2.16 -3.07
N ALA A 11 -1.94 -3.29 -2.86
CA ALA A 11 -0.57 -3.31 -2.36
C ALA A 11 0.48 -2.92 -3.41
N PRO A 12 0.43 -3.45 -4.66
CA PRO A 12 1.48 -3.21 -5.64
C PRO A 12 1.13 -2.12 -6.66
N ALA A 13 0.01 -1.41 -6.52
CA ALA A 13 -0.40 -0.41 -7.50
C ALA A 13 -1.10 0.82 -6.87
N PRO A 14 -0.98 2.00 -7.51
CA PRO A 14 -1.67 3.21 -7.12
C PRO A 14 -3.17 3.04 -6.87
N SER A 15 -3.72 3.96 -6.07
CA SER A 15 -5.15 3.96 -5.79
C SER A 15 -5.95 4.56 -6.94
N HIS A 16 -7.18 4.07 -7.10
CA HIS A 16 -8.13 4.56 -8.11
C HIS A 16 -9.42 5.03 -7.46
N LEU A 17 -10.13 5.94 -8.12
CA LEU A 17 -11.53 6.21 -7.84
C LEU A 17 -12.41 5.51 -8.87
N TYR A 18 -13.46 4.87 -8.38
CA TYR A 18 -14.47 4.19 -9.18
C TYR A 18 -15.83 4.84 -8.95
N PHE A 19 -16.62 4.93 -10.00
CA PHE A 19 -18.04 5.29 -9.88
C PHE A 19 -18.90 4.04 -9.95
N ALA A 20 -19.98 4.01 -9.18
CA ALA A 20 -20.97 2.94 -9.22
C ALA A 20 -22.39 3.54 -9.24
N ASP A 21 -23.18 3.18 -10.24
CA ASP A 21 -24.63 3.37 -10.27
C ASP A 21 -25.30 2.12 -9.67
N LEU A 22 -25.86 2.29 -8.47
CA LEU A 22 -26.45 1.20 -7.70
C LEU A 22 -27.79 0.73 -8.29
N THR A 23 -28.47 1.59 -9.06
CA THR A 23 -29.75 1.25 -9.70
C THR A 23 -29.51 0.33 -10.89
N ASN A 24 -28.58 0.74 -11.74
CA ASN A 24 -28.27 0.05 -12.98
C ASN A 24 -27.20 -1.04 -12.82
N LYS A 25 -26.65 -1.20 -11.60
CA LYS A 25 -25.54 -2.12 -11.28
C LYS A 25 -24.37 -1.98 -12.26
N SER A 26 -24.08 -0.74 -12.63
CA SER A 26 -23.02 -0.41 -13.59
C SER A 26 -22.02 0.53 -12.94
N GLY A 27 -20.82 0.60 -13.50
CA GLY A 27 -19.75 1.39 -12.94
C GLY A 27 -18.47 1.22 -13.74
N GLY A 28 -17.43 1.90 -13.30
CA GLY A 28 -16.12 1.81 -13.93
C GLY A 28 -15.07 2.65 -13.23
N LEU A 29 -13.84 2.50 -13.72
CA LEU A 29 -12.75 3.38 -13.35
C LEU A 29 -13.12 4.83 -13.71
N TRP A 30 -13.01 5.73 -12.75
CA TRP A 30 -13.21 7.15 -12.98
C TRP A 30 -11.87 7.87 -13.16
N ILE A 31 -10.95 7.72 -12.20
CA ILE A 31 -9.64 8.38 -12.25
C ILE A 31 -8.60 7.57 -11.48
N ALA A 32 -7.39 7.48 -12.03
CA ALA A 32 -6.19 7.04 -11.33
C ALA A 32 -5.63 8.20 -10.48
N LEU A 33 -5.34 7.96 -9.20
CA LEU A 33 -4.82 9.02 -8.32
C LEU A 33 -3.35 9.33 -8.58
N GLN A 34 -2.60 8.39 -9.17
CA GLN A 34 -1.22 8.61 -9.63
C GLN A 34 -1.03 8.07 -11.06
N PRO A 35 -1.56 8.77 -12.09
CA PRO A 35 -1.56 8.29 -13.48
C PRO A 35 -0.18 7.93 -14.04
N VAL A 36 0.86 8.64 -13.60
CA VAL A 36 2.25 8.43 -14.04
C VAL A 36 2.84 7.10 -13.55
N LEU A 37 2.21 6.45 -12.57
CA LEU A 37 2.67 5.20 -11.96
C LEU A 37 1.84 3.97 -12.40
N GLU A 38 0.77 4.15 -13.19
CA GLU A 38 -0.21 3.09 -13.54
C GLU A 38 0.39 1.86 -14.24
N ASN A 39 1.46 2.06 -15.01
CA ASN A 39 2.12 1.00 -15.77
C ASN A 39 3.43 0.54 -15.13
N GLN A 40 3.70 0.99 -13.90
CA GLN A 40 4.88 0.59 -13.15
C GLN A 40 4.54 -0.64 -12.30
N SER A 41 5.48 -1.58 -12.24
CA SER A 41 5.36 -2.75 -11.38
C SER A 41 6.07 -2.48 -10.07
N PHE A 42 5.37 -2.65 -8.96
CA PHE A 42 5.94 -2.55 -7.63
C PHE A 42 5.87 -3.92 -6.93
N PRO A 43 6.90 -4.30 -6.15
CA PRO A 43 6.80 -5.51 -5.34
C PRO A 43 5.68 -5.37 -4.32
N ALA A 44 5.03 -6.48 -3.97
CA ALA A 44 4.02 -6.43 -2.91
C ALA A 44 4.66 -6.22 -1.53
N LYS A 45 3.90 -5.62 -0.62
CA LYS A 45 4.20 -5.60 0.82
C LYS A 45 4.05 -7.02 1.38
N GLU A 46 5.13 -7.54 1.96
CA GLU A 46 5.14 -8.84 2.63
C GLU A 46 4.79 -8.66 4.10
N SER A 47 3.82 -9.41 4.62
CA SER A 47 3.52 -9.38 6.05
C SER A 47 4.63 -10.06 6.85
N ILE A 48 5.09 -9.39 7.91
CA ILE A 48 6.07 -9.91 8.85
C ILE A 48 5.50 -9.92 10.26
N GLU A 49 5.97 -10.85 11.09
CA GLU A 49 5.68 -10.90 12.53
C GLU A 49 6.98 -11.15 13.28
N PHE A 50 7.20 -10.42 14.37
CA PHE A 50 8.31 -10.65 15.27
C PHE A 50 7.90 -10.46 16.73
N GLU A 51 8.64 -11.10 17.64
CA GLU A 51 8.44 -11.02 19.08
C GLU A 51 9.44 -10.04 19.68
N THR A 52 8.96 -9.09 20.48
CA THR A 52 9.78 -8.13 21.22
C THR A 52 10.32 -8.74 22.51
N GLN A 53 11.30 -8.08 23.14
CA GLN A 53 11.97 -8.59 24.34
C GLN A 53 11.03 -8.77 25.55
N ASP A 54 9.91 -8.04 25.59
CA ASP A 54 8.86 -8.15 26.60
C ASP A 54 7.77 -9.17 26.24
N GLY A 55 7.96 -9.95 25.17
CA GLY A 55 7.07 -11.03 24.75
C GLY A 55 5.85 -10.57 23.95
N PHE A 56 5.82 -9.31 23.50
CA PHE A 56 4.74 -8.82 22.65
C PHE A 56 4.99 -9.21 21.18
N LYS A 57 3.93 -9.62 20.49
CA LYS A 57 3.99 -9.91 19.05
C LYS A 57 3.63 -8.66 18.26
N VAL A 58 4.54 -8.25 17.39
CA VAL A 58 4.34 -7.11 16.48
C VAL A 58 4.18 -7.64 15.07
N SER A 59 3.10 -7.22 14.40
CA SER A 59 2.85 -7.50 12.99
C SER A 59 3.08 -6.24 12.17
N ASP A 60 3.78 -6.37 11.06
CA ASP A 60 4.17 -5.24 10.21
C ASP A 60 4.28 -5.68 8.73
N TYR A 61 4.76 -4.80 7.86
CA TYR A 61 4.98 -5.05 6.44
C TYR A 61 6.42 -4.73 6.02
N LEU A 62 6.91 -5.51 5.06
CA LEU A 62 8.24 -5.36 4.47
C LEU A 62 8.16 -5.24 2.96
N ILE A 63 8.90 -4.29 2.39
CA ILE A 63 9.11 -4.15 0.95
C ILE A 63 10.59 -4.43 0.66
N ASN A 64 10.91 -5.67 0.24
CA ASN A 64 12.28 -6.04 -0.17
C ASN A 64 12.40 -6.44 -1.64
N GLY A 65 11.31 -6.89 -2.27
CA GLY A 65 11.28 -7.25 -3.69
C GLY A 65 12.24 -8.40 -4.05
N GLY A 66 12.42 -9.37 -3.14
CA GLY A 66 13.27 -10.55 -3.31
C GLY A 66 14.22 -10.80 -2.14
N ASN A 67 15.29 -11.56 -2.38
CA ASN A 67 16.27 -11.98 -1.34
C ASN A 67 17.56 -11.16 -1.34
N ALA A 68 17.57 -9.98 -1.98
CA ALA A 68 18.76 -9.14 -2.02
C ALA A 68 19.00 -8.47 -0.66
N GLU A 69 20.26 -8.36 -0.26
CA GLU A 69 20.66 -7.65 0.94
C GLU A 69 20.65 -6.14 0.66
N ARG A 70 19.92 -5.38 1.48
CA ARG A 70 19.69 -3.94 1.31
C ARG A 70 19.77 -3.22 2.65
N PRO A 71 20.16 -1.93 2.69
CA PRO A 71 19.96 -1.12 3.88
C PRO A 71 18.46 -1.02 4.20
N LEU A 72 18.09 -1.12 5.48
CA LEU A 72 16.70 -1.07 5.94
C LEU A 72 16.30 0.38 6.33
N MET A 73 15.17 0.83 5.82
CA MET A 73 14.53 2.10 6.19
C MET A 73 13.26 1.83 6.98
N VAL A 74 13.31 1.96 8.31
CA VAL A 74 12.14 1.76 9.16
C VAL A 74 11.21 2.97 9.10
N MET A 75 9.96 2.77 8.72
CA MET A 75 8.94 3.82 8.61
C MET A 75 7.81 3.58 9.62
N PRO A 76 7.90 4.13 10.84
CA PRO A 76 6.83 3.97 11.82
C PRO A 76 5.59 4.77 11.42
N HIS A 77 4.40 4.21 11.60
CA HIS A 77 3.16 4.97 11.47
C HIS A 77 2.96 5.95 12.63
N ASP A 78 2.26 7.05 12.36
CA ASP A 78 1.93 8.07 13.38
C ASP A 78 0.76 7.60 14.27
N GLU A 79 0.88 7.84 15.57
CA GLU A 79 -0.15 7.64 16.61
C GLU A 79 -0.77 6.21 16.74
N PRO A 80 -1.21 5.81 17.95
CA PRO A 80 -1.81 4.49 18.17
C PRO A 80 -3.14 4.26 17.45
N ALA A 81 -3.75 5.31 16.88
CA ALA A 81 -4.99 5.22 16.11
C ALA A 81 -4.76 5.00 14.61
N SER A 82 -3.52 5.13 14.12
CA SER A 82 -3.16 4.72 12.76
C SER A 82 -2.64 3.28 12.78
N HIS A 83 -2.71 2.62 11.64
CA HIS A 83 -2.11 1.32 11.44
C HIS A 83 -1.49 1.28 10.04
N ASP A 84 -0.33 0.66 9.94
CA ASP A 84 0.19 0.30 8.63
C ASP A 84 -0.75 -0.67 7.93
N SER A 85 -0.77 -0.56 6.61
CA SER A 85 -1.66 -1.33 5.76
C SER A 85 -0.95 -1.78 4.51
N GLN A 86 -1.52 -2.80 3.86
CA GLN A 86 -1.10 -3.23 2.53
C GLN A 86 -1.53 -2.25 1.43
N VAL A 87 -1.63 -0.96 1.72
CA VAL A 87 -1.95 0.08 0.74
C VAL A 87 -0.66 0.63 0.14
N PHE A 88 -0.68 0.84 -1.17
CA PHE A 88 0.39 1.51 -1.91
C PHE A 88 0.72 2.89 -1.32
N SER A 89 1.99 3.09 -0.95
CA SER A 89 2.54 4.37 -0.52
C SER A 89 3.63 4.83 -1.47
N THR A 90 3.47 6.02 -2.03
CA THR A 90 4.50 6.60 -2.91
C THR A 90 5.82 6.81 -2.18
N LEU A 91 5.79 7.13 -0.88
CA LEU A 91 6.98 7.40 -0.09
C LEU A 91 7.80 6.13 0.18
N GLU A 92 7.15 5.04 0.56
CA GLU A 92 7.83 3.75 0.77
C GLU A 92 8.47 3.26 -0.54
N TYR A 93 7.73 3.29 -1.66
CA TYR A 93 8.28 2.87 -2.95
C TYR A 93 9.34 3.83 -3.50
N MET A 94 9.36 5.09 -3.08
CA MET A 94 10.47 5.99 -3.38
C MET A 94 11.77 5.50 -2.71
N PHE A 95 11.73 5.11 -1.43
CA PHE A 95 12.88 4.54 -0.74
C PHE A 95 13.28 3.18 -1.29
N PHE A 96 12.32 2.31 -1.59
CA PHE A 96 12.60 1.03 -2.26
C PHE A 96 13.36 1.24 -3.58
N ASN A 97 12.90 2.18 -4.41
CA ASN A 97 13.56 2.52 -5.68
C ASN A 97 14.93 3.20 -5.50
N ALA A 98 15.19 3.79 -4.34
CA ALA A 98 16.51 4.31 -3.97
C ALA A 98 17.48 3.21 -3.48
N GLY A 99 17.04 1.95 -3.44
CA GLY A 99 17.88 0.79 -3.10
C GLY A 99 17.71 0.28 -1.68
N TYR A 100 16.72 0.76 -0.93
CA TYR A 100 16.44 0.31 0.43
C TYR A 100 15.48 -0.89 0.43
N ALA A 101 15.54 -1.68 1.50
CA ALA A 101 14.36 -2.37 2.00
C ALA A 101 13.60 -1.38 2.89
N VAL A 102 12.28 -1.41 2.86
CA VAL A 102 11.42 -0.53 3.66
C VAL A 102 10.55 -1.40 4.55
#